data_AF-A0AAN7Y6N4-F1
#
_entry.id   AF-A0AAN7Y6N4-F1
#
_cell.length_a   1.000
_cell.length_b   1.000
_cell.length_c   1.000
_cell.angle_alpha   90.00
_cell.angle_beta   90.00
_cell.angle_gamma   90.00
#
_symmetry.space_group_name_H-M   'P 1'
#
loop_
_entity.id
_entity.type
_entity.pdbx_description
1 polymer ?
#
loop_
_entity_poly.entity_id
_entity_poly.type
_entity_poly.pdbx_seq_one_letter_code
_entity_poly.pdbx_strand_id
1 'polypeptide(L)'
;MEPRASALPWKRCIHLTLLLLHLSLPGGAASCRILQCNSDFVATTLNLGSIGGGSGVNAGYCGALRSYATCTRRMARACRGNLAYHSAVQGIEDLLIQHRCPRGGPTAQPRPLPQGPLDPCLYERSPEGPEFLHCAVFGDPHVRTFNDDFQTCEVQGAWPLVDNDFLYIQATSTPCRGGGQNTAITKVSLT
;
A
#
# COMPACT_ATOMS: atom_id res chain seq x y z
N MET A 1 8.16 66.32 23.32
CA MET A 1 7.47 65.02 23.29
C MET A 1 7.68 64.45 21.89
N GLU A 2 8.53 63.45 21.71
CA GLU A 2 8.65 62.68 20.46
C GLU A 2 9.03 61.24 20.87
N PRO A 3 8.39 60.21 20.29
CA PRO A 3 8.39 58.87 20.83
C PRO A 3 9.65 58.11 20.42
N ARG A 4 10.29 57.45 21.39
CA ARG A 4 11.32 56.46 21.09
C ARG A 4 10.67 55.25 20.43
N ALA A 5 10.84 55.12 19.12
CA ALA A 5 10.60 53.88 18.41
C ALA A 5 11.56 52.82 18.97
N SER A 6 11.01 51.86 19.72
CA SER A 6 11.73 50.69 20.22
C SER A 6 12.11 49.81 19.03
N ALA A 7 13.31 50.02 18.49
CA ALA A 7 13.87 49.14 17.48
C ALA A 7 13.89 47.70 18.02
N LEU A 8 13.11 46.81 17.39
CA LEU A 8 13.15 45.39 17.76
C LEU A 8 14.59 44.87 17.60
N PRO A 9 15.11 44.11 18.57
CA PRO A 9 16.48 43.62 18.52
C PRO A 9 16.64 42.73 17.28
N TRP A 10 17.62 43.06 16.45
CA TRP A 10 18.02 42.35 15.21
C TRP A 10 17.94 40.81 15.30
N LYS A 11 18.25 40.24 16.46
CA LYS A 11 18.14 38.81 16.74
C LYS A 11 16.70 38.28 16.61
N ARG A 12 15.71 39.02 17.12
CA ARG A 12 14.29 38.69 16.95
C ARG A 12 13.86 38.78 15.49
N CYS A 13 14.39 39.75 14.73
CA CYS A 13 14.14 39.83 13.30
C CYS A 13 14.69 38.60 12.55
N ILE A 14 15.91 38.13 12.86
CA ILE A 14 16.46 36.90 12.27
C ILE A 14 15.62 35.67 12.62
N HIS A 15 15.22 35.51 13.88
CA HIS A 15 14.41 34.37 14.27
C HIS A 15 13.03 34.39 13.60
N LEU A 16 12.41 35.58 13.48
CA LEU A 16 11.13 35.75 12.80
C LEU A 16 11.25 35.50 11.29
N THR A 17 12.31 35.97 10.63
CA THR A 17 12.52 35.70 9.19
C THR A 17 12.82 34.23 8.92
N LEU A 18 13.59 33.55 9.77
CA LEU A 18 13.81 32.10 9.67
C LEU A 18 12.51 31.31 9.87
N LEU A 19 11.71 31.67 10.88
CA LEU A 19 10.41 31.04 11.13
C LEU A 19 9.45 31.25 9.95
N LEU A 20 9.35 32.47 9.44
CA LEU A 20 8.53 32.80 8.27
C LEU A 20 9.01 32.05 7.01
N LEU A 21 10.31 31.88 6.81
CA LEU A 21 10.87 31.09 5.71
C LEU A 21 10.51 29.59 5.82
N HIS A 22 10.48 29.05 7.05
CA HIS A 22 10.03 27.67 7.28
C HIS A 22 8.53 27.48 7.03
N LEU A 23 7.69 28.45 7.39
CA LEU A 23 6.24 28.39 7.15
C LEU A 23 5.84 28.72 5.70
N SER A 24 6.65 29.48 4.97
CA SER A 24 6.36 29.90 3.59
C SER A 24 6.89 28.96 2.52
N LEU A 25 7.67 27.93 2.88
CA LEU A 25 7.98 26.85 1.96
C LEU A 25 6.69 26.06 1.72
N PRO A 26 6.14 26.03 0.49
CA PRO A 26 5.03 25.16 0.19
C PRO A 26 5.57 23.74 0.21
N GLY A 27 5.53 23.14 1.40
CA GLY A 27 5.59 21.71 1.59
C GLY A 27 4.31 21.14 1.02
N GLY A 28 4.16 21.17 -0.31
CA GLY A 28 3.41 20.15 -1.00
C GLY A 28 4.14 18.85 -0.69
N ALA A 29 3.85 18.27 0.47
CA ALA A 29 4.30 16.95 0.82
C ALA A 29 3.71 16.06 -0.25
N ALA A 30 4.49 15.77 -1.29
CA ALA A 30 4.14 14.72 -2.22
C ALA A 30 3.94 13.49 -1.34
N SER A 31 2.69 13.02 -1.25
CA SER A 31 2.40 11.82 -0.48
C SER A 31 3.18 10.66 -1.09
N CYS A 32 3.64 9.72 -0.27
CA CYS A 32 4.34 8.55 -0.76
C CYS A 32 3.40 7.71 -1.64
N ARG A 33 3.61 7.73 -2.96
CA ARG A 33 2.80 6.97 -3.94
C ARG A 33 3.50 5.72 -4.44
N ILE A 34 4.16 4.98 -3.54
CA ILE A 34 4.86 3.75 -3.92
C ILE A 34 3.91 2.69 -4.51
N LEU A 35 2.70 2.56 -3.96
CA LEU A 35 1.72 1.59 -4.45
C LEU A 35 1.36 1.85 -5.91
N GLN A 36 1.30 3.12 -6.33
CA GLN A 36 1.11 3.49 -7.73
C GLN A 36 2.27 3.00 -8.60
N CYS A 37 3.51 3.26 -8.20
CA CYS A 37 4.70 2.74 -8.89
C CYS A 37 4.67 1.21 -9.04
N ASN A 38 4.23 0.49 -8.00
CA ASN A 38 4.13 -0.97 -8.01
C ASN A 38 3.05 -1.43 -9.00
N SER A 39 1.86 -0.81 -8.95
CA SER A 39 0.74 -1.15 -9.82
C SER A 39 1.05 -0.91 -11.29
N ASP A 40 1.72 0.20 -11.62
CA ASP A 40 2.13 0.54 -12.99
C ASP A 40 3.13 -0.48 -13.53
N PHE A 41 4.08 -0.92 -12.71
CA PHE A 41 5.05 -1.95 -13.08
C PHE A 41 4.37 -3.28 -13.39
N VAL A 42 3.50 -3.76 -12.49
CA VAL A 42 2.77 -5.03 -12.65
C VAL A 42 1.86 -4.98 -13.89
N ALA A 43 1.11 -3.89 -14.08
CA ALA A 43 0.27 -3.73 -15.25
C ALA A 43 1.08 -3.76 -16.56
N THR A 44 2.27 -3.16 -16.56
CA THR A 44 3.16 -3.16 -17.74
C THR A 44 3.72 -4.55 -18.04
N THR A 45 4.05 -5.35 -17.01
CA THR A 45 4.63 -6.69 -17.20
C THR A 45 3.58 -7.76 -17.50
N LEU A 46 2.35 -7.65 -16.99
CA LEU A 46 1.25 -8.58 -17.32
C LEU A 46 0.92 -8.59 -18.81
N ASN A 47 0.87 -7.42 -19.45
CA ASN A 47 0.64 -7.30 -20.89
C ASN A 47 1.75 -7.96 -21.73
N LEU A 48 2.96 -8.05 -21.17
CA LEU A 48 4.11 -8.62 -21.83
C LEU A 48 4.14 -10.15 -21.75
N GLY A 49 3.58 -10.73 -20.68
CA GLY A 49 3.44 -12.18 -20.51
C GLY A 49 2.41 -12.83 -21.43
N SER A 50 1.49 -12.05 -21.99
CA SER A 50 0.49 -12.52 -22.97
C SER A 50 1.07 -12.65 -24.39
N ILE A 51 2.23 -12.06 -24.66
CA ILE A 51 2.93 -12.10 -25.94
C ILE A 51 4.09 -13.09 -25.81
N GLY A 52 3.96 -14.28 -26.41
CA GLY A 52 4.89 -15.41 -26.29
C GLY A 52 6.38 -15.07 -26.45
N GLY A 53 7.22 -15.83 -25.74
CA GLY A 53 8.65 -15.59 -25.52
C GLY A 53 9.49 -15.32 -26.77
N GLY A 54 10.01 -14.10 -26.86
CA GLY A 54 11.03 -13.67 -27.81
C GLY A 54 11.90 -12.55 -27.23
N SER A 55 12.98 -12.18 -27.92
CA SER A 55 13.94 -11.14 -27.49
C SER A 55 13.28 -9.78 -27.16
N GLY A 56 12.14 -9.47 -27.82
CA GLY A 56 11.33 -8.28 -27.53
C GLY A 56 10.62 -8.26 -26.17
N VAL A 57 10.31 -9.44 -25.61
CA VAL A 57 9.70 -9.60 -24.27
C VAL A 57 10.72 -9.21 -23.19
N ASN A 58 11.98 -9.60 -23.34
CA ASN A 58 13.03 -9.16 -22.39
C ASN A 58 13.30 -7.65 -22.50
N ALA A 59 13.26 -7.08 -23.70
CA ALA A 59 13.41 -5.63 -23.90
C ALA A 59 12.26 -4.83 -23.24
N GLY A 60 11.01 -5.30 -23.38
CA GLY A 60 9.85 -4.72 -22.72
C GLY A 60 9.93 -4.81 -21.20
N TYR A 61 10.39 -5.95 -20.67
CA TYR A 61 10.53 -6.18 -19.24
C TYR A 61 11.60 -5.26 -18.63
N CYS A 62 12.75 -5.14 -19.29
CA CYS A 62 13.79 -4.19 -18.89
C CYS A 62 13.34 -2.72 -19.03
N GLY A 63 12.50 -2.40 -20.02
CA GLY A 63 11.85 -1.10 -20.14
C GLY A 63 10.92 -0.80 -18.96
N ALA A 64 10.13 -1.79 -18.53
CA ALA A 64 9.24 -1.70 -17.37
C ALA A 64 10.04 -1.51 -16.07
N LEU A 65 11.08 -2.32 -15.84
CA LEU A 65 11.96 -2.19 -14.67
C LEU A 65 12.63 -0.82 -14.59
N ARG A 66 13.13 -0.28 -15.70
CA ARG A 66 13.72 1.07 -15.73
C ARG A 66 12.70 2.17 -15.44
N SER A 67 11.45 1.98 -15.84
CA SER A 67 10.34 2.89 -15.51
C SER A 67 10.02 2.85 -14.03
N TYR A 68 9.92 1.64 -13.47
CA TYR A 68 9.70 1.41 -12.05
C TYR A 68 10.82 2.03 -11.19
N ALA A 69 12.08 1.79 -11.56
CA ALA A 69 13.26 2.42 -10.94
C ALA A 69 13.24 3.95 -11.00
N THR A 70 12.65 4.54 -12.04
CA THR A 70 12.53 5.99 -12.18
C THR A 70 11.40 6.53 -11.31
N CYS A 71 10.27 5.82 -11.24
CA CYS A 71 9.14 6.16 -10.37
C CYS A 71 9.55 6.15 -8.90
N THR A 72 10.18 5.07 -8.43
CA THR A 72 10.65 4.96 -7.04
C THR A 72 11.67 6.04 -6.70
N ARG A 73 12.65 6.31 -7.55
CA ARG A 73 13.62 7.41 -7.34
C ARG A 73 12.96 8.78 -7.13
N ARG A 74 11.88 9.10 -7.86
CA ARG A 74 11.12 10.36 -7.65
C ARG A 74 10.43 10.40 -6.29
N MET A 75 10.02 9.24 -5.77
CA MET A 75 9.33 9.10 -4.50
C MET A 75 10.26 9.05 -3.27
N ALA A 76 11.58 9.01 -3.45
CA ALA A 76 12.56 8.81 -2.37
C ALA A 76 12.42 9.78 -1.18
N ARG A 77 12.06 11.05 -1.43
CA ARG A 77 11.86 12.04 -0.36
C ARG A 77 10.55 11.82 0.40
N ALA A 78 9.48 11.52 -0.32
CA ALA A 78 8.15 11.27 0.22
C ALA A 78 8.07 9.95 1.00
N CYS A 79 8.83 8.93 0.57
CA CYS A 79 8.74 7.56 1.06
C CYS A 79 9.86 7.16 2.05
N ARG A 80 10.55 8.11 2.70
CA ARG A 80 11.71 7.84 3.57
C ARG A 80 11.47 6.73 4.62
N GLY A 81 10.28 6.67 5.21
CA GLY A 81 9.90 5.69 6.22
C GLY A 81 8.94 4.60 5.73
N ASN A 82 8.73 4.47 4.42
CA ASN A 82 7.77 3.50 3.89
C ASN A 82 8.47 2.17 3.60
N LEU A 83 8.04 1.10 4.27
CA LEU A 83 8.62 -0.24 4.09
C LEU A 83 8.48 -0.75 2.64
N ALA A 84 7.30 -0.59 2.04
CA ALA A 84 7.05 -1.04 0.66
C ALA A 84 7.97 -0.34 -0.36
N TYR A 85 8.34 0.93 -0.10
CA TYR A 85 9.33 1.64 -0.91
C TYR A 85 10.72 1.01 -0.81
N HIS A 86 11.20 0.73 0.40
CA HIS A 86 12.52 0.11 0.58
C HIS A 86 12.56 -1.31 0.03
N SER A 87 11.49 -2.09 0.23
CA SER A 87 11.32 -3.40 -0.40
C SER A 87 11.33 -3.31 -1.92
N ALA A 88 10.63 -2.33 -2.50
CA ALA A 88 10.60 -2.10 -3.94
C ALA A 88 11.98 -1.74 -4.50
N VAL A 89 12.70 -0.81 -3.87
CA VAL A 89 14.04 -0.40 -4.30
C VAL A 89 15.00 -1.59 -4.33
N GLN A 90 14.98 -2.43 -3.29
CA GLN A 90 15.79 -3.65 -3.24
C GLN A 90 15.38 -4.64 -4.35
N GLY A 91 14.07 -4.91 -4.46
CA GLY A 91 13.56 -5.84 -5.48
C GLY A 91 13.85 -5.39 -6.90
N ILE A 92 13.89 -4.08 -7.18
CA ILE A 92 14.28 -3.54 -8.49
C ILE A 92 15.72 -3.90 -8.83
N GLU A 93 16.66 -3.73 -7.90
CA GLU A 93 18.07 -4.08 -8.13
C GLU A 93 18.24 -5.58 -8.37
N ASP A 94 17.56 -6.42 -7.59
CA ASP A 94 17.59 -7.87 -7.74
C ASP A 94 17.03 -8.30 -9.12
N LEU A 95 15.90 -7.72 -9.54
CA LEU A 95 15.28 -8.00 -10.83
C LEU A 95 16.14 -7.54 -12.02
N LEU A 96 16.85 -6.41 -11.89
CA LEU A 96 17.78 -5.95 -12.92
C LEU A 96 18.92 -6.95 -13.12
N ILE A 97 19.45 -7.52 -12.03
CA ILE A 97 20.51 -8.53 -12.07
C ILE A 97 19.96 -9.84 -12.65
N GLN A 98 18.83 -10.32 -12.12
CA GLN A 98 18.21 -11.58 -12.53
C GLN A 98 17.89 -11.63 -14.02
N HIS A 99 17.37 -10.54 -14.57
CA HIS A 99 16.98 -10.46 -15.98
C HIS A 99 18.05 -9.83 -16.89
N ARG A 100 19.25 -9.58 -16.36
CA ARG A 100 20.38 -8.97 -17.09
C ARG A 100 19.98 -7.67 -17.80
N CYS A 101 19.18 -6.85 -17.13
CA CYS A 101 18.69 -5.62 -17.70
C CYS A 101 19.73 -4.50 -17.58
N PRO A 102 20.08 -3.79 -18.66
CA PRO A 102 20.93 -2.62 -18.57
C PRO A 102 20.22 -1.53 -17.76
N ARG A 103 20.96 -0.84 -16.88
CA ARG A 103 20.43 0.27 -16.06
C ARG A 103 20.00 1.47 -16.90
N GLY A 104 20.65 1.69 -18.04
CA GLY A 104 20.29 2.70 -19.04
C GLY A 104 19.44 2.14 -20.17
N GLY A 105 18.71 3.00 -20.87
CA GLY A 105 17.92 2.63 -22.05
C GLY A 105 16.50 3.23 -22.08
N PRO A 106 15.69 2.90 -23.09
CA PRO A 106 14.35 3.48 -23.30
C PRO A 106 13.34 2.92 -22.29
N THR A 107 12.80 3.77 -21.42
CA THR A 107 11.72 3.39 -20.48
C THR A 107 10.50 2.89 -21.24
N ALA A 108 9.66 2.09 -20.59
CA ALA A 108 8.36 1.72 -21.14
C ALA A 108 7.59 3.00 -21.52
N GLN A 109 6.91 2.96 -22.67
CA GLN A 109 6.07 4.07 -23.10
C GLN A 109 5.03 4.36 -22.01
N PRO A 110 4.84 5.63 -21.61
CA PRO A 110 3.73 5.99 -20.74
C PRO A 110 2.44 5.53 -21.39
N ARG A 111 1.65 4.72 -20.68
CA ARG A 111 0.32 4.37 -21.17
C ARG A 111 -0.46 5.67 -21.34
N PRO A 112 -1.20 5.86 -22.44
CA PRO A 112 -2.27 6.86 -22.46
C PRO A 112 -3.17 6.64 -21.23
N LEU A 113 -3.62 7.72 -20.57
CA LEU A 113 -4.58 7.60 -19.47
C LEU A 113 -5.69 6.64 -19.92
N PRO A 114 -6.01 5.59 -19.15
CA PRO A 114 -7.02 4.64 -19.58
C PRO A 114 -8.37 5.36 -19.70
N GLN A 115 -8.75 5.73 -20.92
CA GLN A 115 -10.14 5.99 -21.31
C GLN A 115 -10.81 4.65 -21.64
N GLY A 116 -10.58 3.64 -20.82
CA GLY A 116 -11.21 2.33 -20.92
C GLY A 116 -12.44 2.27 -20.01
N PRO A 117 -13.40 1.37 -20.28
CA PRO A 117 -14.49 1.10 -19.34
C PRO A 117 -13.88 0.72 -17.98
N LEU A 118 -14.47 1.23 -16.90
CA LEU A 118 -14.11 0.90 -15.52
C LEU A 118 -13.93 -0.62 -15.39
N ASP A 119 -12.77 -1.04 -14.88
CA ASP A 119 -12.45 -2.45 -14.63
C ASP A 119 -13.55 -3.06 -13.75
N PRO A 120 -14.23 -4.14 -14.18
CA PRO A 120 -15.34 -4.73 -13.42
C PRO A 120 -14.94 -5.23 -12.02
N CYS A 121 -13.64 -5.34 -11.76
CA CYS A 121 -13.07 -5.78 -10.49
C CYS A 121 -12.64 -4.62 -9.56
N LEU A 122 -12.89 -3.36 -9.92
CA LEU A 122 -12.49 -2.22 -9.09
C LEU A 122 -13.59 -1.89 -8.07
N TYR A 123 -13.37 -2.30 -6.82
CA TYR A 123 -14.28 -2.04 -5.69
C TYR A 123 -14.35 -0.54 -5.32
N GLU A 124 -13.34 0.25 -5.69
CA GLU A 124 -13.22 1.65 -5.29
C GLU A 124 -13.89 2.59 -6.30
N ARG A 125 -15.20 2.83 -6.11
CA ARG A 125 -16.02 3.65 -7.04
C ARG A 125 -16.18 5.12 -6.63
N SER A 126 -15.81 5.51 -5.41
CA SER A 126 -16.01 6.87 -4.87
C SER A 126 -14.69 7.50 -4.40
N PRO A 127 -14.43 8.80 -4.66
CA PRO A 127 -13.26 9.52 -4.16
C PRO A 127 -13.21 9.65 -2.62
N GLU A 128 -14.32 9.40 -1.92
CA GLU A 128 -14.38 9.35 -0.45
C GLU A 128 -14.07 7.95 0.11
N GLY A 129 -14.04 6.92 -0.74
CA GLY A 129 -13.83 5.52 -0.37
C GLY A 129 -15.02 4.92 0.42
N PRO A 130 -15.27 3.62 0.35
CA PRO A 130 -16.22 2.98 1.25
C PRO A 130 -15.66 2.94 2.68
N GLU A 131 -16.52 3.06 3.68
CA GLU A 131 -16.16 2.76 5.06
C GLU A 131 -15.98 1.24 5.21
N PHE A 132 -14.79 0.80 5.61
CA PHE A 132 -14.47 -0.61 5.78
C PHE A 132 -14.71 -1.05 7.22
N LEU A 133 -15.61 -2.01 7.41
CA LEU A 133 -15.77 -2.71 8.68
C LEU A 133 -14.79 -3.88 8.77
N HIS A 134 -14.26 -4.11 9.97
CA HIS A 134 -13.27 -5.16 10.21
C HIS A 134 -13.83 -6.18 11.20
N CYS A 135 -13.72 -7.45 10.86
CA CYS A 135 -13.98 -8.56 11.78
C CYS A 135 -12.75 -9.48 11.80
N ALA A 136 -12.44 -10.02 12.97
CA ALA A 136 -11.32 -10.96 13.12
C ALA A 136 -11.68 -12.07 14.09
N VAL A 137 -11.12 -13.26 13.85
CA VAL A 137 -11.16 -14.38 14.79
C VAL A 137 -9.76 -14.98 14.92
N PHE A 138 -9.30 -15.23 16.14
CA PHE A 138 -7.96 -15.74 16.41
C PHE A 138 -7.92 -16.58 17.69
N GLY A 139 -6.89 -17.43 17.81
CA GLY A 139 -6.66 -18.24 19.01
C GLY A 139 -7.83 -19.15 19.37
N ASP A 140 -8.17 -19.17 20.65
CA ASP A 140 -9.34 -19.84 21.24
C ASP A 140 -10.52 -18.87 21.35
N PRO A 141 -11.62 -19.09 20.60
CA PRO A 141 -11.99 -18.08 19.61
C PRO A 141 -12.19 -16.70 20.21
N HIS A 142 -11.16 -15.86 20.07
CA HIS A 142 -11.24 -14.44 20.33
C HIS A 142 -11.78 -13.77 19.08
N VAL A 143 -12.93 -13.14 19.21
CA VAL A 143 -13.67 -12.50 18.11
C VAL A 143 -13.62 -10.99 18.31
N ARG A 144 -13.21 -10.26 17.26
CA ARG A 144 -13.51 -8.83 17.10
C ARG A 144 -14.69 -8.71 16.15
N THR A 145 -15.81 -8.19 16.64
CA THR A 145 -17.02 -7.97 15.82
C THR A 145 -16.84 -6.77 14.88
N PHE A 146 -17.76 -6.60 13.93
CA PHE A 146 -17.79 -5.42 13.06
C PHE A 146 -17.98 -4.09 13.81
N ASN A 147 -18.47 -4.13 15.07
CA ASN A 147 -18.65 -2.98 15.94
C ASN A 147 -17.45 -2.74 16.87
N ASP A 148 -16.34 -3.44 16.66
CA ASP A 148 -15.15 -3.42 17.52
C ASP A 148 -15.35 -3.96 18.94
N ASP A 149 -16.38 -4.79 19.15
CA ASP A 149 -16.53 -5.53 20.40
C ASP A 149 -15.60 -6.75 20.41
N PHE A 150 -15.05 -7.05 21.58
CA PHE A 150 -14.16 -8.21 21.78
C PHE A 150 -14.85 -9.27 22.63
N GLN A 151 -14.87 -10.50 22.12
CA GLN A 151 -15.48 -11.65 22.79
C GLN A 151 -14.51 -12.82 22.81
N THR A 152 -14.62 -13.67 23.83
CA THR A 152 -13.95 -14.98 23.89
C THR A 152 -15.03 -16.04 23.93
N CYS A 153 -15.07 -16.90 22.93
CA CYS A 153 -16.15 -17.86 22.75
C CYS A 153 -15.64 -19.29 22.93
N GLU A 154 -16.41 -20.12 23.63
CA GLU A 154 -16.22 -21.57 23.64
C GLU A 154 -17.12 -22.20 22.58
N VAL A 155 -16.58 -22.40 21.38
CA VAL A 155 -17.31 -23.01 20.26
C VAL A 155 -16.52 -24.18 19.69
N GLN A 156 -17.20 -25.30 19.47
CA GLN A 156 -16.64 -26.51 18.85
C GLN A 156 -17.44 -26.88 17.60
N GLY A 157 -16.74 -27.38 16.58
CA GLY A 157 -17.35 -27.74 15.30
C GLY A 157 -17.39 -26.55 14.34
N ALA A 158 -18.23 -26.65 13.32
CA ALA A 158 -18.38 -25.62 12.30
C ALA A 158 -19.39 -24.56 12.74
N TRP A 159 -19.06 -23.28 12.54
CA TRP A 159 -19.89 -22.14 12.94
C TRP A 159 -19.71 -20.97 11.95
N PRO A 160 -20.77 -20.16 11.71
CA PRO A 160 -20.71 -19.05 10.79
C PRO A 160 -20.02 -17.84 11.44
N LEU A 161 -18.97 -17.32 10.80
CA LEU A 161 -18.32 -16.06 11.17
C LEU A 161 -18.99 -14.88 10.45
N VAL A 162 -19.33 -15.06 9.18
CA VAL A 162 -20.10 -14.10 8.37
C VAL A 162 -21.13 -14.90 7.58
N ASP A 163 -22.38 -14.46 7.62
CA ASP A 163 -23.48 -15.05 6.86
C ASP A 163 -24.37 -13.91 6.38
N ASN A 164 -24.18 -13.49 5.13
CA ASN A 164 -24.98 -12.46 4.48
C ASN A 164 -25.17 -12.77 2.98
N ASP A 165 -25.98 -11.97 2.31
CA ASP A 165 -26.36 -12.16 0.91
C ASP A 165 -25.19 -12.16 -0.10
N PHE A 166 -24.02 -11.69 0.31
CA PHE A 166 -22.85 -11.50 -0.55
C PHE A 166 -21.66 -12.40 -0.22
N LEU A 167 -21.56 -12.87 1.03
CA LEU A 167 -20.41 -13.60 1.51
C LEU A 167 -20.78 -14.53 2.67
N TYR A 168 -20.36 -15.77 2.56
CA TYR A 168 -20.44 -16.75 3.64
C TYR A 168 -19.03 -17.16 4.08
N ILE A 169 -18.71 -16.91 5.36
CA ILE A 169 -17.47 -17.36 5.99
C ILE A 169 -17.82 -18.31 7.13
N GLN A 170 -17.35 -19.55 7.02
CA GLN A 170 -17.49 -20.56 8.07
C GLN A 170 -16.13 -20.91 8.66
N ALA A 171 -16.04 -20.89 9.97
CA ALA A 171 -14.89 -21.38 10.71
C ALA A 171 -15.20 -22.74 11.35
N THR A 172 -14.18 -23.56 11.57
CA THR A 172 -14.29 -24.79 12.34
C THR A 172 -13.30 -24.76 13.49
N SER A 173 -13.79 -24.95 14.71
CA SER A 173 -12.99 -24.98 15.93
C SER A 173 -12.91 -26.40 16.49
N THR A 174 -11.72 -26.83 16.91
CA THR A 174 -11.50 -28.14 17.54
C THR A 174 -10.84 -27.97 18.91
N PRO A 175 -11.08 -28.86 19.88
CA PRO A 175 -10.44 -28.77 21.19
C PRO A 175 -8.93 -28.78 21.11
N CYS A 176 -8.28 -27.92 21.90
CA CYS A 176 -6.84 -27.95 22.09
C CYS A 176 -6.43 -29.22 22.86
N ARG A 177 -5.31 -29.83 22.48
CA ARG A 177 -4.83 -31.08 23.09
C ARG A 177 -4.42 -30.82 24.55
N GLY A 178 -5.20 -31.31 25.52
CA GLY A 178 -4.94 -31.10 26.94
C GLY A 178 -6.12 -31.16 27.90
N GLY A 179 -7.35 -31.43 27.42
CA GLY A 179 -8.52 -31.65 28.29
C GLY A 179 -9.18 -30.38 28.84
N GLY A 180 -8.78 -29.19 28.37
CA GLY A 180 -9.45 -27.92 28.68
C GLY A 180 -10.63 -27.62 27.74
N GLN A 181 -11.42 -26.62 28.11
CA GLN A 181 -12.53 -26.06 27.30
C GLN A 181 -12.05 -25.21 26.11
N ASN A 182 -10.75 -24.93 26.03
CA ASN A 182 -10.19 -24.11 24.97
C ASN A 182 -10.21 -24.87 23.63
N THR A 183 -10.75 -24.23 22.61
CA THR A 183 -10.74 -24.72 21.24
C THR A 183 -9.77 -23.88 20.40
N ALA A 184 -9.42 -24.32 19.20
CA ALA A 184 -8.66 -23.51 18.25
C ALA A 184 -9.26 -23.66 16.86
N ILE A 185 -9.18 -22.59 16.08
CA ILE A 185 -9.64 -22.58 14.69
C ILE A 185 -8.72 -23.46 13.86
N THR A 186 -9.28 -24.44 13.16
CA THR A 186 -8.53 -25.39 12.33
C THR A 186 -8.89 -25.34 10.86
N LYS A 187 -10.03 -24.77 10.51
CA LYS A 187 -10.47 -24.62 9.12
C LYS A 187 -11.26 -23.33 8.95
N VAL A 188 -11.06 -22.68 7.81
CA VAL A 188 -11.85 -21.53 7.34
C VAL A 188 -12.30 -21.82 5.92
N SER A 189 -13.55 -21.53 5.61
CA SER A 189 -14.14 -21.71 4.28
C SER A 189 -14.89 -20.43 3.89
N LEU A 190 -14.68 -19.97 2.66
CA LEU A 190 -15.34 -18.78 2.09
C LEU A 190 -16.15 -19.20 0.87
N THR A 191 -17.36 -18.69 0.72
CA THR A 191 -18.25 -18.94 -0.43
C THR A 191 -18.96 -17.65 -0.82
#